data_AF-A0A2M8F6R6-F1
#
_entry.id   AF-A0A2M8F6R6-F1
#
_cell.length_a   1.000
_cell.length_b   1.000
_cell.length_c   1.000
_cell.angle_alpha   90.00
_cell.angle_beta   90.00
_cell.angle_gamma   90.00
#
_symmetry.space_group_name_H-M   'P 1'
#
loop_
_entity.id
_entity.type
_entity.pdbx_description
1 polymer ?
#
loop_
_entity_poly.entity_id
_entity_poly.type
_entity_poly.pdbx_seq_one_letter_code
_entity_poly.pdbx_strand_id
1 'polypeptide(L)'
;MNNVLFGVQNVGHNISFTLTSLLNSRMVWGFALGFLISTIVHVLVITERPRTIPTMITRSLEESYKQLNPGDTSHPEHRSIHIFGHEYRRVRRGVLLMGVAVAIVIGVFFYNFF
;
A
#
# COMPACT_ATOMS: atom_id res chain seq x y z
N MET A 1 36.19 -28.76 -0.35
CA MET A 1 35.41 -27.66 -0.96
C MET A 1 34.00 -28.08 -1.36
N ASN A 2 33.74 -29.32 -1.78
CA ASN A 2 32.38 -29.79 -2.14
C ASN A 2 31.37 -29.75 -0.98
N ASN A 3 31.75 -30.08 0.26
CA ASN A 3 30.82 -30.11 1.39
C ASN A 3 30.21 -28.74 1.74
N VAL A 4 30.95 -27.65 1.52
CA VAL A 4 30.44 -26.29 1.77
C VAL A 4 29.44 -25.91 0.68
N LEU A 5 29.72 -26.25 -0.59
CA LEU A 5 28.81 -25.99 -1.70
C LEU A 5 27.50 -26.79 -1.55
N PHE A 6 27.59 -28.07 -1.18
CA PHE A 6 26.43 -28.90 -0.86
C PHE A 6 25.67 -28.40 0.36
N GLY A 7 26.37 -27.92 1.39
CA GLY A 7 25.76 -27.29 2.56
C GLY A 7 24.96 -26.05 2.19
N VAL A 8 25.52 -25.15 1.38
CA VAL A 8 24.84 -23.94 0.89
C VAL A 8 23.63 -24.28 0.02
N GLN A 9 23.76 -25.27 -0.87
CA GLN A 9 22.64 -25.75 -1.69
C GLN A 9 21.51 -26.32 -0.84
N ASN A 10 21.84 -27.11 0.19
CA ASN A 10 20.85 -27.73 1.06
C ASN A 10 20.15 -26.69 1.95
N VAL A 11 20.88 -25.68 2.42
CA VAL A 11 20.28 -24.52 3.11
C VAL A 11 19.35 -23.76 2.18
N GLY A 12 19.77 -23.49 0.95
CA GLY A 12 18.93 -22.84 -0.06
C GLY A 12 17.66 -23.64 -0.37
N HIS A 13 17.77 -24.96 -0.50
CA HIS A 13 16.63 -25.85 -0.73
C HIS A 13 15.64 -25.84 0.45
N ASN A 14 16.14 -25.94 1.68
CA ASN A 14 15.30 -25.89 2.88
C ASN A 14 14.60 -24.53 3.04
N ILE A 15 15.31 -23.42 2.82
CA ILE A 15 14.70 -22.08 2.83
C ILE A 15 13.60 -21.99 1.80
N SER A 16 13.87 -22.42 0.56
CA SER A 16 12.89 -22.40 -0.52
C SER A 16 11.65 -23.22 -0.15
N PHE A 17 11.84 -24.45 0.36
CA PHE A 17 10.76 -25.35 0.77
C PHE A 17 9.90 -24.77 1.90
N THR A 18 10.53 -24.21 2.94
CA THR A 18 9.82 -23.53 4.02
C THR A 18 9.05 -22.32 3.52
N LEU A 19 9.62 -21.54 2.61
CA LEU A 19 8.94 -20.41 1.97
C LEU A 19 7.72 -20.89 1.16
N THR A 20 7.87 -21.96 0.37
CA THR A 20 6.76 -22.52 -0.43
C THR A 20 5.62 -22.99 0.48
N SER A 21 5.97 -23.65 1.58
CA SER A 21 5.00 -24.18 2.53
C SER A 21 4.25 -23.06 3.29
N LEU A 22 4.96 -21.98 3.66
CA LEU A 22 4.34 -20.79 4.25
C LEU A 22 3.41 -20.09 3.26
N LEU A 23 3.85 -19.87 2.02
CA LEU A 23 3.08 -19.16 1.00
C LEU A 23 1.83 -19.92 0.51
N ASN A 24 1.84 -21.26 0.60
CA ASN A 24 0.68 -22.11 0.35
C ASN A 24 -0.28 -22.21 1.55
N SER A 25 0.09 -21.67 2.72
CA SER A 25 -0.77 -21.72 3.90
C SER A 25 -1.97 -20.78 3.74
N ARG A 26 -3.17 -21.30 4.06
CA ARG A 26 -4.40 -20.50 4.14
C ARG A 26 -4.26 -19.30 5.09
N MET A 27 -3.37 -19.37 6.08
CA MET A 27 -3.09 -18.26 7.00
C MET A 27 -2.45 -17.05 6.30
N VAL A 28 -1.51 -17.27 5.37
CA VAL A 28 -0.86 -16.18 4.64
C VAL A 28 -1.84 -15.49 3.72
N TRP A 29 -2.69 -16.26 3.04
CA TRP A 29 -3.79 -15.73 2.22
C TRP A 29 -4.81 -14.93 3.03
N GLY A 30 -5.24 -15.46 4.18
CA GLY A 30 -6.16 -14.77 5.08
C GLY A 30 -5.56 -13.49 5.65
N PHE A 31 -4.27 -13.50 6.01
CA PHE A 31 -3.54 -12.32 6.44
C PHE A 31 -3.44 -11.27 5.33
N ALA A 32 -3.06 -11.67 4.12
CA ALA A 32 -2.88 -10.74 3.01
C ALA A 32 -4.21 -10.07 2.59
N LEU A 33 -5.31 -10.84 2.54
CA LEU A 33 -6.65 -10.30 2.30
C LEU A 33 -7.11 -9.38 3.43
N GLY A 34 -6.93 -9.80 4.69
CA GLY A 34 -7.28 -8.99 5.86
C GLY A 34 -6.50 -7.69 5.92
N PHE A 35 -5.21 -7.74 5.60
CA PHE A 35 -4.34 -6.57 5.52
C PHE A 35 -4.77 -5.62 4.40
N LEU A 36 -5.15 -6.14 3.23
CA LEU A 36 -5.66 -5.34 2.12
C LEU A 36 -6.97 -4.62 2.47
N ILE A 37 -7.94 -5.35 3.03
CA ILE A 37 -9.22 -4.76 3.48
C ILE A 37 -8.97 -3.72 4.56
N SER A 38 -8.15 -4.03 5.57
CA SER A 38 -7.80 -3.11 6.65
C SER A 38 -7.16 -1.83 6.11
N THR A 39 -6.27 -1.94 5.13
CA THR A 39 -5.60 -0.79 4.51
C THR A 39 -6.58 0.09 3.73
N ILE A 40 -7.50 -0.50 2.97
CA ILE A 40 -8.56 0.25 2.26
C ILE A 40 -9.43 1.01 3.25
N VAL A 41 -9.90 0.34 4.30
CA VAL A 41 -10.71 0.98 5.36
C VAL A 41 -9.92 2.09 6.04
N HIS A 42 -8.64 1.86 6.35
CA HIS A 42 -7.79 2.87 6.96
C HIS A 42 -7.67 4.12 6.08
N VAL A 43 -7.43 3.96 4.77
CA VAL A 43 -7.36 5.09 3.81
C VAL A 43 -8.69 5.86 3.74
N LEU A 44 -9.83 5.17 3.81
CA LEU A 44 -11.15 5.82 3.85
C LEU A 44 -11.40 6.55 5.16
N VAL A 45 -11.01 5.99 6.30
CA VAL A 45 -11.21 6.60 7.63
C VAL A 45 -10.34 7.84 7.83
N ILE A 46 -9.10 7.83 7.35
CA ILE A 46 -8.18 8.98 7.51
C ILE A 46 -8.53 10.16 6.60
N THR A 47 -9.37 9.95 5.58
CA THR A 47 -9.69 10.97 4.57
C THR A 47 -11.10 11.48 4.82
N GLU A 48 -11.21 12.73 5.30
CA GLU A 48 -12.51 13.37 5.59
C GLU A 48 -13.36 13.55 4.32
N ARG A 49 -12.73 13.60 3.15
CA ARG A 49 -13.38 13.76 1.85
C ARG A 49 -12.91 12.68 0.86
N PRO A 50 -13.47 11.46 0.86
CA PRO A 50 -12.99 10.37 0.01
C PRO A 50 -13.02 10.67 -1.49
N ARG A 51 -13.88 11.60 -1.93
CA ARG A 51 -13.94 12.07 -3.33
C ARG A 51 -12.68 12.82 -3.79
N THR A 52 -11.83 13.30 -2.87
CA THR A 52 -10.60 14.03 -3.21
C THR A 52 -9.38 13.12 -3.40
N ILE A 53 -9.47 11.86 -2.95
CA ILE A 53 -8.39 10.87 -2.99
C ILE A 53 -7.83 10.68 -4.41
N PRO A 54 -8.64 10.48 -5.48
CA PRO A 54 -8.10 10.28 -6.83
C PRO A 54 -7.26 11.48 -7.30
N THR A 55 -7.73 12.69 -7.00
CA THR A 55 -7.06 13.94 -7.36
C THR A 55 -5.76 14.14 -6.57
N MET A 56 -5.71 13.71 -5.30
CA MET A 56 -4.51 13.76 -4.46
C MET A 56 -3.46 12.70 -4.84
N ILE A 57 -3.88 11.54 -5.37
CA ILE A 57 -2.95 10.49 -5.81
C ILE A 57 -2.30 10.88 -7.15
N THR A 58 -3.11 11.36 -8.10
CA THR A 58 -2.71 11.54 -9.50
C THR A 58 -1.99 12.85 -9.79
N ARG A 59 -2.21 13.90 -8.99
CA ARG A 59 -1.67 15.24 -9.24
C ARG A 59 -0.67 15.69 -8.18
N SER A 60 0.07 16.75 -8.49
CA SER A 60 0.97 17.40 -7.54
C SER A 60 0.18 18.10 -6.43
N LEU A 61 0.80 18.31 -5.26
CA LEU A 61 0.17 18.99 -4.12
C LEU A 61 -0.53 20.30 -4.53
N GLU A 62 0.16 21.13 -5.32
CA GLU A 62 -0.31 22.46 -5.70
C GLU A 62 -1.49 22.39 -6.68
N GLU A 63 -1.45 21.46 -7.63
CA GLU A 63 -2.56 21.20 -8.56
C GLU A 63 -3.77 20.61 -7.86
N SER A 64 -3.56 19.64 -6.95
CA SER A 64 -4.64 19.09 -6.13
C SER A 64 -5.27 20.17 -5.26
N TYR A 65 -4.46 21.07 -4.68
CA TYR A 65 -4.95 22.19 -3.88
C TYR A 65 -5.78 23.18 -4.71
N LYS A 66 -5.27 23.62 -5.86
CA LYS A 66 -5.96 24.56 -6.77
C LYS A 66 -7.28 24.00 -7.30
N GLN A 67 -7.33 22.70 -7.57
CA GLN A 67 -8.52 22.04 -8.12
C GLN A 67 -9.57 21.71 -7.05
N LEU A 68 -9.14 21.38 -5.83
CA LEU A 68 -10.03 20.99 -4.73
C LEU A 68 -10.48 22.18 -3.87
N ASN A 69 -9.74 23.29 -3.92
CA ASN A 69 -10.11 24.59 -3.35
C ASN A 69 -10.07 25.66 -4.44
N PRO A 70 -10.99 25.63 -5.42
CA PRO A 70 -11.05 26.63 -6.47
C PRO A 70 -11.61 27.95 -5.91
N GLY A 71 -10.79 28.69 -5.17
CA GLY A 71 -10.95 30.13 -4.89
C GLY A 71 -12.34 30.66 -4.59
N ASP A 72 -13.23 29.91 -3.92
CA ASP A 72 -14.53 30.44 -3.54
C ASP A 72 -14.37 31.28 -2.27
N THR A 73 -14.34 32.60 -2.48
CA THR A 73 -14.29 33.64 -1.44
C THR A 73 -15.51 33.67 -0.53
N SER A 74 -16.53 32.83 -0.77
CA SER A 74 -17.78 32.83 0.01
C SER A 74 -17.81 31.84 1.18
N HIS A 75 -16.80 30.96 1.36
CA HIS A 75 -16.74 30.03 2.49
C HIS A 75 -15.43 30.18 3.29
N PRO A 76 -15.49 30.40 4.62
CA PRO A 76 -14.34 30.78 5.43
C PRO A 76 -13.38 29.61 5.76
N GLU A 77 -13.57 28.44 5.15
CA GLU A 77 -12.61 27.33 5.26
C GLU A 77 -11.51 27.44 4.20
N HIS A 78 -10.79 28.56 4.19
CA HIS A 78 -9.47 28.61 3.56
C HIS A 78 -8.53 27.72 4.37
N ARG A 79 -8.58 26.40 4.17
CA ARG A 79 -7.57 25.48 4.72
C ARG A 79 -6.22 25.93 4.18
N SER A 80 -5.34 26.39 5.07
CA SER A 80 -3.99 26.76 4.68
C SER A 80 -3.34 25.61 3.90
N ILE A 81 -2.53 25.94 2.89
CA ILE A 81 -1.84 24.94 2.07
C ILE A 81 -1.02 23.95 2.94
N HIS A 82 -0.60 24.38 4.13
CA HIS A 82 0.02 23.54 5.14
C HIS A 82 -0.87 22.43 5.69
N ILE A 83 -2.13 22.74 6.02
CA ILE A 83 -3.11 21.75 6.52
C ILE A 83 -3.46 20.77 5.40
N PHE A 84 -3.72 21.27 4.19
CA PHE A 84 -3.96 20.43 3.02
C PHE A 84 -2.76 19.53 2.68
N GLY A 85 -1.54 20.05 2.81
CA GLY A 85 -0.32 19.27 2.58
C GLY A 85 -0.08 18.16 3.60
N HIS A 86 -0.58 18.31 4.83
CA HIS A 86 -0.57 17.22 5.80
C HIS A 86 -1.52 16.09 5.38
N GLU A 87 -2.74 16.44 4.96
CA GLU A 87 -3.75 15.48 4.47
C GLU A 87 -3.29 14.78 3.18
N TYR A 88 -2.79 15.54 2.20
CA TYR A 88 -2.23 15.03 0.95
C TYR A 88 -1.14 13.97 1.19
N ARG A 89 -0.19 14.25 2.09
CA ARG A 89 0.88 13.30 2.44
C ARG A 89 0.33 12.07 3.15
N ARG A 90 -0.66 12.23 4.02
CA ARG A 90 -1.28 11.12 4.75
C ARG A 90 -1.99 10.17 3.77
N VAL A 91 -2.76 10.71 2.83
CA VAL A 91 -3.43 9.95 1.76
C VAL A 91 -2.40 9.23 0.88
N ARG A 92 -1.37 9.93 0.39
CA ARG A 92 -0.33 9.32 -0.45
C ARG A 92 0.42 8.19 0.25
N ARG A 93 0.74 8.34 1.54
CA ARG A 93 1.38 7.27 2.33
C ARG A 93 0.45 6.07 2.47
N GLY A 94 -0.83 6.29 2.78
CA GLY A 94 -1.82 5.21 2.87
C GLY A 94 -1.96 4.45 1.54
N VAL A 95 -1.97 5.17 0.42
CA VAL A 95 -2.03 4.57 -0.93
C VAL A 95 -0.75 3.82 -1.28
N LEU A 96 0.43 4.32 -0.87
CA LEU A 96 1.69 3.60 -1.01
C LEU A 96 1.69 2.29 -0.22
N LEU A 97 1.21 2.31 1.03
CA LEU A 97 1.05 1.10 1.83
C LEU A 97 0.06 0.12 1.21
N MET A 98 -1.02 0.63 0.60
CA MET A 98 -1.95 -0.19 -0.17
C MET A 98 -1.28 -0.81 -1.41
N GLY A 99 -0.44 -0.05 -2.11
CA GLY A 99 0.36 -0.56 -3.23
C GLY A 99 1.31 -1.69 -2.81
N VAL A 100 1.96 -1.56 -1.65
CA VAL A 100 2.80 -2.62 -1.07
C VAL A 100 1.94 -3.84 -0.71
N ALA A 101 0.78 -3.65 -0.08
CA ALA A 101 -0.15 -4.72 0.23
C ALA A 101 -0.57 -5.50 -1.03
N VAL A 102 -0.95 -4.77 -2.08
CA VAL A 102 -1.33 -5.35 -3.38
C VAL A 102 -0.16 -6.09 -4.01
N ALA A 103 1.05 -5.54 -3.98
CA ALA A 103 2.24 -6.21 -4.51
C ALA A 103 2.54 -7.52 -3.77
N ILE A 104 2.36 -7.55 -2.44
CA ILE A 104 2.48 -8.79 -1.64
C ILE A 104 1.42 -9.80 -2.08
N VAL A 105 0.15 -9.40 -2.17
CA VAL A 105 -0.94 -10.29 -2.60
C VAL A 105 -0.69 -10.85 -4.01
N ILE A 106 -0.29 -9.99 -4.96
CA ILE A 106 0.01 -10.38 -6.34
C ILE A 106 1.23 -11.31 -6.39
N GLY A 107 2.30 -11.00 -5.65
CA GLY A 107 3.49 -11.85 -5.58
C GLY A 107 3.17 -13.24 -5.02
N VAL A 108 2.35 -13.31 -3.97
CA VAL A 108 1.86 -14.58 -3.40
C VAL A 108 0.96 -15.31 -4.41
N PHE A 109 0.11 -14.58 -5.16
CA PHE A 109 -0.74 -15.17 -6.20
C PHE A 109 0.06 -15.81 -7.33
N PHE A 110 0.98 -15.06 -7.94
CA PHE A 110 1.82 -15.58 -9.03
C PHE A 110 2.66 -16.77 -8.59
N TYR A 111 3.23 -16.73 -7.38
CA TYR A 111 4.03 -17.83 -6.85
C TYR A 111 3.23 -19.11 -6.53
N ASN A 112 1.92 -19.01 -6.25
CA ASN A 112 1.08 -20.17 -5.99
C ASN A 112 0.48 -20.77 -7.28
N PHE A 113 0.37 -19.99 -8.35
CA PHE A 113 -0.25 -20.41 -9.62
C PHE A 113 0.76 -20.75 -10.73
N PHE A 114 2.03 -20.35 -10.61
CA PHE A 114 3.14 -20.67 -11.50
C PHE A 114 4.29 -21.30 -10.73
#